data_AF-A0A1Y4L9S8-F1
#
_entry.id   AF-A0A1Y4L9S8-F1
#
_cell.length_a   1.000
_cell.length_b   1.000
_cell.length_c   1.000
_cell.angle_alpha   90.00
_cell.angle_beta   90.00
_cell.angle_gamma   90.00
#
_symmetry.space_group_name_H-M   'P 1'
#
loop_
_entity.id
_entity.type
_entity.pdbx_description
1 polymer ?
#
loop_
_entity_poly.entity_id
_entity_poly.type
_entity_poly.pdbx_seq_one_letter_code
_entity_poly.pdbx_strand_id
1 'polypeptide(L)'
;MNYALKKLAVDGLLKVVDSSPTKLCNNNWGSITKEQFDIWIKYALSTLDIISDTIGSYTYIAVKQKIQEIASQNTNDYPSKTFAVVQILLDLAESLINTL
;
A
#
# COMPACT_ATOMS: atom_id res chain seq x y z
N MET A 1 -1.90 17.95 14.64
CA MET A 1 -1.19 17.13 13.64
C MET A 1 -0.70 18.03 12.52
N ASN A 2 0.57 17.96 12.13
CA ASN A 2 1.17 18.90 11.17
C ASN A 2 0.63 18.60 9.74
N TYR A 3 -0.03 19.59 9.13
CA TYR A 3 -0.60 19.47 7.77
C TYR A 3 0.43 19.01 6.73
N ALA A 4 1.68 19.49 6.83
CA ALA A 4 2.75 19.09 5.92
C ALA A 4 3.12 17.60 6.09
N LEU A 5 3.11 17.08 7.31
CA LEU A 5 3.35 15.67 7.58
C LEU A 5 2.19 14.79 7.06
N LYS A 6 0.94 15.22 7.25
CA LYS A 6 -0.22 14.52 6.66
C LYS A 6 -0.13 14.46 5.13
N LYS A 7 0.20 15.58 4.49
CA LYS A 7 0.35 15.65 3.04
C LYS A 7 1.47 14.73 2.55
N LEU A 8 2.63 14.73 3.23
CA LEU A 8 3.72 13.82 2.90
C LEU A 8 3.31 12.35 3.02
N ALA A 9 2.52 12.01 4.06
CA ALA A 9 2.01 10.66 4.23
C ALA A 9 1.06 10.24 3.10
N VAL A 10 0.10 11.11 2.74
CA VAL A 10 -0.84 10.87 1.64
C VAL A 10 -0.08 10.74 0.31
N ASP A 11 0.83 11.66 0.00
CA ASP A 11 1.64 11.63 -1.22
C ASP A 11 2.50 10.36 -1.30
N GLY A 12 3.05 9.91 -0.16
CA GLY A 12 3.78 8.63 -0.06
C GLY A 12 2.90 7.43 -0.40
N LEU A 13 1.71 7.35 0.20
CA LEU A 13 0.74 6.28 -0.07
C LEU A 13 0.31 6.27 -1.55
N LEU A 14 0.01 7.43 -2.11
CA LEU A 14 -0.39 7.54 -3.53
C LEU A 14 0.75 7.14 -4.48
N LYS A 15 2.01 7.45 -4.15
CA LYS A 15 3.16 6.97 -4.93
C LYS A 15 3.32 5.46 -4.90
N VAL A 16 3.11 4.83 -3.73
CA VAL A 16 3.12 3.36 -3.64
C VAL A 16 2.03 2.75 -4.50
N VAL A 17 0.82 3.29 -4.44
CA VAL A 17 -0.31 2.86 -5.28
C VAL A 17 -0.01 3.05 -6.78
N ASP A 18 0.57 4.18 -7.16
CA ASP A 18 0.95 4.48 -8.54
C ASP A 18 2.04 3.52 -9.07
N SER A 19 2.96 3.11 -8.20
CA SER A 19 4.01 2.13 -8.52
C SER A 19 3.54 0.66 -8.54
N SER A 20 2.25 0.40 -8.33
CA SER A 20 1.73 -0.96 -8.25
C SER A 20 2.01 -1.78 -9.53
N PRO A 21 2.33 -3.07 -9.40
CA PRO A 21 2.65 -3.92 -10.54
C PRO A 21 1.47 -4.08 -11.52
N THR A 22 0.23 -3.79 -11.09
CA THR A 22 -0.96 -3.73 -11.96
C THR A 22 -0.91 -2.60 -12.98
N LYS A 23 -0.30 -1.45 -12.66
CA LYS A 23 -0.15 -0.31 -13.61
C LYS A 23 0.89 -0.57 -14.70
N LEU A 24 1.87 -1.44 -14.44
CA LEU A 24 2.89 -1.84 -15.41
C LEU A 24 2.32 -2.78 -16.49
N CYS A 25 1.15 -3.39 -16.26
CA CYS A 25 0.50 -4.34 -17.18
C CYS A 25 -0.29 -3.68 -18.33
N ASN A 26 -0.13 -2.36 -18.57
CA ASN A 26 -0.99 -1.61 -19.51
C ASN A 26 -1.07 -2.20 -20.93
N ASN A 27 -0.08 -2.95 -21.42
CA ASN A 27 -0.05 -3.36 -22.84
C ASN A 27 0.30 -4.83 -23.11
N ASN A 28 0.44 -5.67 -22.08
CA ASN A 28 0.60 -7.11 -22.25
C ASN A 28 0.04 -7.76 -20.99
N TRP A 29 -0.71 -8.85 -21.15
CA TRP A 29 -1.24 -9.69 -20.09
C TRP A 29 -0.10 -10.48 -19.39
N GLY A 30 0.99 -9.81 -19.06
CA GLY A 30 2.06 -10.31 -18.23
C GLY A 30 1.49 -10.45 -16.83
N SER A 31 1.23 -11.69 -16.43
CA SER A 31 0.89 -12.04 -15.07
C SER A 31 1.90 -11.39 -14.11
N ILE A 32 1.41 -10.70 -13.07
CA ILE A 32 2.26 -10.20 -12.00
C ILE A 32 3.02 -11.38 -11.41
N THR A 33 4.34 -11.34 -11.48
CA THR A 33 5.18 -12.39 -10.90
C THR A 33 5.23 -12.24 -9.39
N LYS A 34 5.50 -13.35 -8.69
CA LYS A 34 5.73 -13.34 -7.24
C LYS A 34 6.81 -12.33 -6.84
N GLU A 35 7.90 -12.27 -7.60
CA GLU A 35 9.02 -11.39 -7.32
C GLU A 35 8.62 -9.90 -7.42
N GLN A 36 7.92 -9.51 -8.48
CA GLN A 36 7.40 -8.14 -8.62
C GLN A 36 6.47 -7.77 -7.47
N PHE A 37 5.57 -8.69 -7.09
CA PHE A 37 4.67 -8.50 -5.96
C PHE A 37 5.44 -8.34 -4.64
N ASP A 38 6.38 -9.24 -4.35
CA ASP A 38 7.16 -9.23 -3.11
C ASP A 38 8.00 -7.95 -2.96
N ILE A 39 8.62 -7.48 -4.05
CA ILE A 39 9.38 -6.23 -4.07
C ILE A 39 8.44 -5.05 -3.77
N TRP A 40 7.30 -4.99 -4.45
CA TRP A 40 6.33 -3.92 -4.26
C TRP A 40 5.74 -3.91 -2.84
N ILE A 41 5.42 -5.08 -2.28
CA ILE A 41 4.94 -5.19 -0.88
C ILE A 41 5.99 -4.69 0.10
N LYS A 42 7.27 -5.02 -0.09
CA LYS A 42 8.35 -4.47 0.76
C LYS A 42 8.37 -2.95 0.70
N TYR A 43 8.24 -2.37 -0.50
CA TYR A 43 8.17 -0.92 -0.67
C TYR A 43 6.94 -0.30 0.04
N ALA A 44 5.78 -0.94 -0.06
CA ALA A 44 4.56 -0.51 0.63
C ALA A 44 4.73 -0.53 2.15
N LEU A 45 5.28 -1.62 2.70
CA LEU A 45 5.54 -1.75 4.13
C LEU A 45 6.57 -0.75 4.63
N SER A 46 7.67 -0.53 3.91
CA SER A 46 8.66 0.50 4.27
C SER A 46 8.08 1.91 4.24
N THR A 47 7.17 2.20 3.30
CA THR A 47 6.48 3.50 3.26
C THR A 47 5.58 3.67 4.48
N LEU A 48 4.86 2.62 4.89
CA LEU A 48 4.08 2.62 6.14
C LEU A 48 4.94 2.83 7.38
N ASP A 49 6.12 2.23 7.43
CA ASP A 49 7.08 2.40 8.52
C ASP A 49 7.55 3.87 8.61
N ILE A 50 7.80 4.54 7.48
CA ILE A 50 8.22 5.96 7.45
C ILE A 50 7.11 6.89 7.96
N ILE A 51 5.85 6.58 7.64
CA ILE A 51 4.72 7.45 7.97
C ILE A 51 4.01 7.05 9.28
N SER A 52 4.55 6.06 10.02
CA SER A 52 3.91 5.45 11.19
C SER A 52 3.51 6.49 12.25
N ASP A 53 4.41 7.44 12.52
CA ASP A 53 4.21 8.49 13.51
C ASP A 53 3.09 9.45 13.10
N THR A 54 2.90 9.62 11.79
CA THR A 54 1.84 10.48 11.25
C THR A 54 0.48 9.79 11.32
N ILE A 55 0.40 8.50 10.98
CA ILE A 55 -0.89 7.77 10.93
C ILE A 55 -1.33 7.24 12.30
N GLY A 56 -0.43 7.24 13.29
CA GLY A 56 -0.66 6.74 14.63
C GLY A 56 -0.41 5.23 14.75
N SER A 57 0.12 4.81 15.89
CA SER A 57 0.60 3.44 16.13
C SER A 57 -0.49 2.37 15.94
N TYR A 58 -1.72 2.64 16.41
CA TYR A 58 -2.83 1.71 16.27
C TYR A 58 -3.20 1.47 14.80
N THR A 59 -3.42 2.54 14.04
CA THR A 59 -3.75 2.48 12.60
C THR A 59 -2.63 1.81 11.81
N TYR A 60 -1.38 2.18 12.10
CA TYR A 60 -0.19 1.57 11.49
C TYR A 60 -0.16 0.05 11.68
N ILE A 61 -0.31 -0.44 12.92
CA ILE A 61 -0.29 -1.88 13.23
C ILE A 61 -1.42 -2.60 12.47
N ALA A 62 -2.64 -2.05 12.52
CA ALA A 62 -3.80 -2.65 11.89
C ALA A 62 -3.64 -2.74 10.36
N VAL A 63 -3.17 -1.68 9.71
CA VAL A 63 -2.95 -1.65 8.25
C VAL A 63 -1.82 -2.60 7.86
N LYS A 64 -0.69 -2.56 8.59
CA LYS A 64 0.46 -3.44 8.35
C LYS A 64 0.07 -4.91 8.42
N GLN A 65 -0.69 -5.30 9.45
CA GLN A 65 -1.17 -6.67 9.61
C GLN A 65 -2.06 -7.11 8.44
N LYS A 66 -3.05 -6.29 8.04
CA LYS A 66 -3.93 -6.62 6.89
C LYS A 66 -3.14 -6.85 5.59
N ILE A 67 -2.14 -6.02 5.32
CA ILE A 67 -1.29 -6.17 4.14
C ILE A 67 -0.47 -7.45 4.21
N GLN A 68 0.10 -7.76 5.37
CA GLN A 68 0.87 -8.99 5.59
C GLN A 68 0.01 -10.25 5.46
N GLU A 69 -1.22 -10.22 5.95
CA GLU A 69 -2.20 -11.31 5.81
C GLU A 69 -2.47 -11.58 4.33
N ILE A 70 -2.75 -10.54 3.52
CA ILE A 70 -2.95 -10.69 2.07
C ILE A 70 -1.70 -11.24 1.37
N ALA A 71 -0.53 -10.68 1.69
CA ALA A 71 0.72 -11.10 1.08
C ALA A 71 1.00 -12.60 1.35
N SER A 72 0.69 -13.07 2.55
CA SER A 72 0.95 -14.43 3.03
C SER A 72 -0.07 -15.47 2.58
N GLN A 73 -1.18 -15.07 1.93
CA GLN A 73 -2.17 -16.03 1.42
C GLN A 73 -1.52 -17.03 0.46
N ASN A 74 -1.84 -18.31 0.60
CA ASN A 74 -1.30 -19.38 -0.24
C ASN A 74 -2.01 -19.46 -1.61
N THR A 75 -1.99 -18.35 -2.35
CA THR A 75 -2.53 -18.24 -3.71
C THR A 75 -1.52 -17.50 -4.59
N ASN A 76 -1.42 -17.92 -5.85
CA ASN A 76 -0.59 -17.30 -6.88
C ASN A 76 -1.32 -16.18 -7.64
N ASP A 77 -2.51 -15.78 -7.18
CA ASP A 77 -3.26 -14.65 -7.73
C ASP A 77 -2.70 -13.31 -7.23
N TYR A 78 -1.50 -12.98 -7.69
CA TYR A 78 -0.82 -11.73 -7.39
C TYR A 78 -1.57 -10.48 -7.87
N PRO A 79 -2.30 -10.49 -9.02
CA PRO A 79 -3.19 -9.38 -9.40
C PRO A 79 -4.22 -9.07 -8.32
N SER A 80 -4.99 -10.06 -7.85
CA SER A 80 -6.01 -9.82 -6.82
C SER A 80 -5.40 -9.38 -5.49
N LYS A 81 -4.26 -9.96 -5.09
CA LYS A 81 -3.51 -9.50 -3.89
C LYS A 81 -3.07 -8.05 -4.02
N THR A 82 -2.53 -7.67 -5.18
CA THR A 82 -2.09 -6.29 -5.45
C THR A 82 -3.26 -5.33 -5.34
N PHE A 83 -4.38 -5.67 -5.97
CA PHE A 83 -5.59 -4.85 -5.93
C PHE A 83 -6.12 -4.66 -4.50
N ALA A 84 -6.18 -5.74 -3.71
CA ALA A 84 -6.61 -5.68 -2.32
C ALA A 84 -5.70 -4.77 -1.46
N VAL A 85 -4.38 -4.85 -1.65
CA VAL A 85 -3.44 -3.97 -0.94
C VAL A 85 -3.57 -2.52 -1.42
N VAL A 86 -3.76 -2.27 -2.71
CA VAL A 86 -4.03 -0.93 -3.25
C VAL A 86 -5.26 -0.31 -2.59
N GLN A 87 -6.35 -1.07 -2.45
CA GLN A 87 -7.56 -0.58 -1.78
C GLN A 87 -7.28 -0.17 -0.34
N ILE A 88 -6.57 -1.00 0.44
CA ILE A 88 -6.20 -0.68 1.83
C ILE A 88 -5.40 0.63 1.91
N LEU A 89 -4.44 0.83 1.01
CA LEU A 89 -3.60 2.04 1.00
C LEU A 89 -4.40 3.29 0.61
N LEU A 90 -5.36 3.16 -0.32
CA LEU A 90 -6.26 4.24 -0.72
C LEU A 90 -7.24 4.61 0.40
N ASP A 91 -7.84 3.62 1.07
CA ASP A 91 -8.71 3.83 2.22
C ASP A 91 -7.98 4.55 3.36
N LEU A 92 -6.71 4.17 3.60
CA LEU A 92 -5.86 4.87 4.56
C LEU A 92 -5.62 6.32 4.13
N ALA A 93 -5.25 6.55 2.87
CA ALA A 93 -5.02 7.90 2.35
C ALA A 93 -6.27 8.78 2.48
N GLU A 94 -7.45 8.25 2.16
CA GLU A 94 -8.73 8.92 2.32
C GLU A 94 -9.01 9.27 3.79
N SER A 95 -8.79 8.35 4.72
CA SER A 95 -8.97 8.62 6.16
C SER A 95 -8.10 9.77 6.68
N LEU A 96 -6.89 9.93 6.15
CA LEU A 96 -5.97 11.01 6.52
C LEU A 96 -6.43 12.37 5.98
N ILE A 97 -7.07 12.38 4.81
CA ILE A 97 -7.69 13.56 4.20
C ILE A 97 -8.95 13.96 4.97
N ASN A 98 -9.82 12.99 5.31
CA ASN A 98 -11.11 13.25 5.95
C ASN A 98 -11.02 13.59 7.44
N THR A 99 -9.85 13.47 8.06
CA THR A 99 -9.59 13.89 9.45
C THR A 99 -9.08 15.35 9.54
N LEU A 100 -9.50 16.21 8.60
CA LEU A 100 -9.33 17.67 8.62
C LEU A 100 -10.31 18.33 9.59
#